data_AF-A0A2N5ZAJ8-F1
#
_entry.id   AF-A0A2N5ZAJ8-F1
#
_cell.length_a   1.000
_cell.length_b   1.000
_cell.length_c   1.000
_cell.angle_alpha   90.00
_cell.angle_beta   90.00
_cell.angle_gamma   90.00
#
_symmetry.space_group_name_H-M   'P 1'
#
loop_
_entity.id
_entity.type
_entity.pdbx_description
1 polymer ?
#
loop_
_entity_poly.entity_id
_entity_poly.type
_entity_poly.pdbx_seq_one_letter_code
_entity_poly.pdbx_strand_id
1 'polypeptide(L)' 'MISTLLTIVLGIIGGPEIIIIAIIILVLFGGRKIPELMKGLGKGMKEFKEASKDTEETIKKERDDLNRSIKGDSDR' A
#
# COMPACT_ATOMS: atom_id res chain seq x y z
N MET A 1 4.17 29.26 -34.35
CA MET A 1 5.18 28.22 -34.68
C MET A 1 6.18 28.02 -33.55
N ILE A 2 7.03 29.00 -33.18
CA ILE A 2 7.99 28.85 -32.06
C ILE A 2 7.27 28.69 -30.71
N SER A 3 6.25 29.52 -30.43
CA SER A 3 5.41 29.39 -29.23
C SER A 3 4.71 28.02 -29.17
N THR A 4 4.17 27.55 -30.30
CA THR A 4 3.55 26.22 -30.43
C THR A 4 4.53 25.08 -30.12
N LEU A 5 5.77 25.16 -30.60
CA LEU A 5 6.81 24.18 -30.34
C LEU A 5 7.23 24.19 -28.85
N LEU A 6 7.33 25.37 -28.25
CA LEU A 6 7.64 25.54 -26.83
C LEU A 6 6.52 25.01 -25.94
N THR A 7 5.25 25.21 -26.32
CA THR A 7 4.09 24.62 -25.63
C THR A 7 4.08 23.10 -25.75
N ILE A 8 4.49 22.54 -26.89
CA ILE A 8 4.66 21.09 -27.02
C ILE A 8 5.74 20.64 -26.03
N VAL A 9 6.97 21.18 -26.09
CA VAL A 9 8.11 20.78 -25.24
C VAL A 9 7.88 21.00 -23.73
N LEU A 10 7.31 22.15 -23.33
CA LEU A 10 6.99 22.44 -21.93
C LEU A 10 5.73 21.70 -21.46
N GLY A 11 4.78 21.44 -22.37
CA GLY A 11 3.54 20.73 -22.08
C GLY A 11 3.75 19.24 -21.83
N ILE A 12 4.84 18.64 -22.32
CA ILE A 12 5.16 17.22 -22.08
C ILE A 12 5.50 16.95 -20.61
N ILE A 13 6.19 17.90 -19.95
CA ILE A 13 6.85 17.73 -18.63
C ILE A 13 5.85 17.64 -17.44
N GLY A 14 4.54 17.85 -17.65
CA GLY A 14 3.57 17.90 -16.54
C GLY A 14 2.54 16.76 -16.48
N GLY A 15 2.17 16.15 -17.61
CA GLY A 15 0.98 15.29 -17.66
C GLY A 15 0.89 14.35 -18.87
N PRO A 16 1.20 14.80 -20.10
CA PRO A 16 1.22 13.95 -21.27
C PRO A 16 2.23 12.80 -21.17
N GLU A 17 3.40 13.02 -20.54
CA GLU A 17 4.41 11.97 -20.33
C GLU A 17 3.89 10.81 -19.46
N ILE A 18 3.19 11.12 -18.36
CA ILE A 18 2.60 10.09 -17.51
C ILE A 18 1.53 9.32 -18.28
N ILE A 19 0.73 9.98 -19.10
CA ILE A 19 -0.27 9.32 -19.97
C ILE A 19 0.40 8.41 -20.99
N ILE A 20 1.49 8.85 -21.63
CA ILE A 20 2.24 8.04 -22.59
C ILE A 20 2.85 6.81 -21.91
N ILE A 21 3.47 6.97 -20.74
CA ILE A 21 4.02 5.86 -19.96
C ILE A 21 2.90 4.90 -19.54
N ALA A 22 1.77 5.42 -19.07
CA ALA A 22 0.61 4.63 -18.70
C ALA A 22 0.08 3.82 -19.90
N ILE A 23 0.01 4.41 -21.10
CA ILE A 23 -0.40 3.72 -22.33
C ILE A 23 0.60 2.62 -22.69
N ILE A 24 1.91 2.88 -22.63
CA ILE A 24 2.94 1.86 -22.91
C ILE A 24 2.79 0.68 -21.96
N ILE A 25 2.67 0.95 -20.65
CA ILE A 25 2.44 -0.08 -19.64
C ILE A 25 1.12 -0.82 -19.89
N LEU A 26 0.06 -0.11 -20.29
CA LEU A 26 -1.25 -0.69 -20.63
C LEU A 26 -1.18 -1.61 -21.84
N VAL A 27 -0.34 -1.34 -22.83
CA VAL A 27 -0.16 -2.20 -24.00
C VAL A 27 0.70 -3.42 -23.66
N LEU A 28 1.79 -3.24 -22.91
CA LEU A 28 2.69 -4.33 -22.51
C LEU A 28 2.02 -5.31 -21.55
N PHE A 29 1.31 -4.79 -20.54
CA PHE A 29 0.65 -5.59 -19.53
C PHE A 29 -0.82 -5.80 -19.82
N GLY A 30 -1.46 -5.04 -20.71
CA GLY A 30 -2.92 -5.11 -20.92
C GLY A 30 -3.70 -4.36 -19.83
N GLY A 31 -4.84 -3.77 -20.22
CA GLY A 31 -5.65 -2.95 -19.29
C GLY A 31 -6.32 -3.69 -18.14
N ARG A 32 -6.28 -5.03 -18.14
CA ARG A 32 -6.89 -5.87 -17.09
C ARG A 32 -5.90 -6.31 -16.02
N LYS A 33 -4.61 -6.45 -16.36
CA LYS A 33 -3.61 -7.00 -15.43
C LYS A 33 -3.25 -6.04 -14.29
N ILE A 34 -3.20 -4.73 -14.53
CA ILE A 34 -2.92 -3.77 -13.45
C ILE A 34 -4.03 -3.75 -12.37
N PRO A 35 -5.32 -3.61 -12.72
CA PRO A 35 -6.40 -3.68 -11.73
C PRO A 35 -6.47 -5.03 -11.01
N GLU A 36 -6.17 -6.13 -11.71
CA GLU A 36 -6.16 -7.48 -11.15
C GLU A 36 -5.04 -7.68 -10.13
N LEU A 37 -3.82 -7.23 -10.45
CA LEU A 37 -2.68 -7.21 -9.53
C LEU A 37 -2.95 -6.32 -8.32
N MET A 38 -3.52 -5.13 -8.51
CA MET A 38 -3.89 -4.23 -7.41
C MET A 38 -4.94 -4.85 -6.49
N LYS A 39 -5.94 -5.56 -7.04
CA LYS A 39 -6.94 -6.29 -6.24
C LYS A 39 -6.31 -7.42 -5.44
N GLY A 40 -5.39 -8.18 -6.04
CA GLY A 40 -4.65 -9.24 -5.36
C GLY A 40 -3.79 -8.70 -4.22
N LEU A 41 -2.98 -7.67 -4.51
CA LEU A 41 -2.11 -7.01 -3.54
C LEU A 41 -2.93 -6.37 -2.40
N GLY A 42 -4.06 -5.73 -2.72
CA GLY A 42 -4.95 -5.11 -1.75
C GLY A 42 -5.59 -6.12 -0.79
N LYS A 43 -6.00 -7.28 -1.29
CA LYS A 43 -6.48 -8.39 -0.45
C LYS A 43 -5.37 -8.93 0.44
N GLY A 44 -4.19 -9.22 -0.12
CA GLY A 44 -3.05 -9.71 0.66
C GLY A 44 -2.62 -8.74 1.76
N MET A 45 -2.58 -7.43 1.46
CA MET A 45 -2.27 -6.39 2.45
C MET A 45 -3.32 -6.31 3.56
N LYS A 46 -4.60 -6.49 3.22
CA LYS A 46 -5.69 -6.51 4.20
C LYS A 46 -5.56 -7.72 5.14
N GLU A 47 -5.41 -8.91 4.58
CA GLU A 47 -5.24 -10.16 5.35
C GLU A 47 -3.99 -10.10 6.23
N PHE A 48 -2.88 -9.58 5.70
CA PHE A 48 -1.65 -9.36 6.47
C PHE A 48 -1.87 -8.41 7.65
N LYS A 49 -2.63 -7.33 7.46
CA LYS A 49 -2.94 -6.36 8.51
C LYS A 49 -3.86 -6.93 9.59
N GLU A 50 -4.86 -7.72 9.21
CA GLU A 50 -5.73 -8.44 10.17
C GLU A 50 -4.93 -9.45 11.00
N ALA A 51 -4.14 -10.31 10.37
CA ALA A 51 -3.30 -11.29 11.06
C ALA A 51 -2.28 -10.62 12.02
N SER A 52 -1.69 -9.49 11.59
CA SER A 52 -0.78 -8.71 12.44
C SER A 52 -1.49 -8.13 13.67
N LYS A 53 -2.71 -7.61 13.52
CA LYS A 53 -3.51 -7.07 14.63
C LYS A 53 -3.89 -8.14 15.65
N ASP A 54 -4.37 -9.30 15.19
CA ASP A 54 -4.75 -10.40 16.07
C ASP A 54 -3.55 -10.90 16.89
N THR A 55 -2.38 -10.94 16.25
CA THR A 55 -1.11 -11.27 16.91
C THR A 55 -0.74 -10.24 17.97
N GLU A 56 -0.84 -8.94 17.64
CA GLU A 56 -0.53 -7.84 18.57
C GLU A 56 -1.49 -7.84 19.78
N GLU A 57 -2.79 -8.05 19.56
CA GLU A 57 -3.78 -8.14 20.65
C GLU A 57 -3.55 -9.36 21.54
N THR A 58 -3.16 -10.49 20.96
CA THR A 58 -2.85 -11.72 21.72
C THR A 58 -1.63 -11.51 22.60
N ILE A 59 -0.53 -10.98 22.03
CA ILE A 59 0.70 -10.69 22.79
C ILE A 59 0.41 -9.65 23.89
N LYS A 60 -0.43 -8.65 23.62
CA LYS A 60 -0.78 -7.63 24.60
C LYS A 60 -1.57 -8.21 25.77
N LYS A 61 -2.58 -9.06 25.50
CA LYS A 61 -3.34 -9.76 26.56
C LYS A 61 -2.45 -10.65 27.40
N GLU A 62 -1.57 -11.42 26.77
CA GLU A 62 -0.66 -12.34 27.45
C GLU A 62 0.35 -11.59 28.35
N ARG A 63 0.84 -10.42 27.90
CA ARG A 63 1.65 -9.52 28.74
C ARG A 63 0.88 -8.91 29.90
N ASP A 64 -0.36 -8.47 29.67
CA ASP A 64 -1.20 -7.88 30.72
C ASP A 64 -1.56 -8.93 31.80
N ASP A 65 -1.80 -10.17 31.39
CA ASP A 65 -2.04 -11.31 32.29
C ASP A 65 -0.79 -11.66 33.10
N LEU A 66 0.37 -11.77 32.45
CA LEU A 66 1.65 -12.03 33.14
C LEU A 66 1.97 -10.92 34.15
N ASN A 67 1.76 -9.66 33.79
CA ASN A 67 2.01 -8.52 34.68
C ASN A 67 1.07 -8.53 35.90
N ARG A 68 -0.19 -8.96 35.73
CA ARG A 68 -1.13 -9.15 36.85
C ARG A 68 -0.69 -10.29 37.77
N SER A 69 -0.19 -11.40 37.23
CA SER A 69 0.35 -12.51 38.04
C SER A 69 1.58 -12.10 38.85
N ILE A 70 2.51 -11.34 38.26
CA ILE A 70 3.70 -10.83 38.97
C ILE A 70 3.32 -9.82 40.06
N LYS A 71 2.35 -8.94 39.78
CA LYS A 71 1.94 -7.90 40.74
C LYS A 71 1.10 -8.45 41.90
N GLY A 72 0.26 -9.46 41.65
CA GLY A 72 -0.59 -10.08 42.68
C GLY A 72 0.16 -10.94 43.71
N ASP A 73 1.38 -11.39 43.39
CA ASP A 73 2.24 -12.15 44.29
C ASP A 73 3.12 -11.25 45.18
N SER A 74 3.37 -10.01 44.76
CA SER A 74 4.20 -9.05 45.51
C SER A 74 3.47 -8.33 46.65
N ASP A 75 2.13 -8.38 46.69
CA ASP A 75 1.30 -7.72 47.72
C ASP A 75 0.89 -8.67 48.87
N ARG A 76 1.32 -9.94 48.85
CA ARG A 76 1.15 -10.92 49.94
C ARG A 76 2.44 -11.13 50.72
#